data_AF-A0A934KPM5-F1
#
_entry.id   AF-A0A934KPM5-F1
#
_cell.length_a   1.000
_cell.length_b   1.000
_cell.length_c   1.000
_cell.angle_alpha   90.00
_cell.angle_beta   90.00
_cell.angle_gamma   90.00
#
_symmetry.space_group_name_H-M   'P 1'
#
loop_
_entity.id
_entity.type
_entity.pdbx_description
1 polymer ?
#
loop_
_entity_poly.entity_id
_entity_poly.type
_entity_poly.pdbx_seq_one_letter_code
_entity_poly.pdbx_strand_id
1 'polypeptide(L)'
;KHLFLLLLSINGVGPSTGLMILSSLSSSEIEHAILAGDVATIQHVKGIGAKTAQRIILELKDKVGKGGTDASATSLGFLKSSNK
;
A
#
# COMPACT_ATOMS: atom_id res chain seq x y z
N LYS A 1 3.25 -3.84 -10.76
CA LYS A 1 4.48 -4.20 -10.01
C LYS A 1 4.60 -3.47 -8.68
N HIS A 2 4.31 -2.17 -8.61
CA HIS A 2 4.47 -1.39 -7.37
C HIS A 2 3.56 -1.84 -6.21
N LEU A 3 2.26 -2.10 -6.44
CA LEU A 3 1.34 -2.54 -5.37
C LEU A 3 1.75 -3.85 -4.68
N PHE A 4 2.30 -4.80 -5.42
CA PHE A 4 2.79 -6.05 -4.83
C PHE A 4 3.93 -5.82 -3.83
N LEU A 5 4.86 -4.94 -4.17
CA LEU A 5 5.98 -4.57 -3.29
C LEU A 5 5.48 -3.76 -2.08
N LEU A 6 4.50 -2.88 -2.27
CA LEU A 6 3.86 -2.16 -1.18
C LEU A 6 3.20 -3.11 -0.18
N LEU A 7 2.49 -4.13 -0.66
CA LEU A 7 1.90 -5.18 0.16
C LEU A 7 2.96 -5.96 0.95
N LEU A 8 4.04 -6.36 0.28
CA LEU A 8 5.16 -7.09 0.91
C LEU A 8 5.93 -6.25 1.95
N SER A 9 5.90 -4.93 1.85
CA SER A 9 6.54 -4.04 2.81
C SER A 9 5.85 -4.03 4.18
N ILE A 10 4.65 -4.61 4.28
CA ILE A 10 3.84 -4.59 5.51
C ILE A 10 4.21 -5.79 6.37
N ASN A 11 4.47 -5.54 7.65
CA ASN A 11 4.79 -6.59 8.60
C ASN A 11 3.59 -7.54 8.79
N GLY A 12 3.79 -8.82 8.48
CA GLY A 12 2.75 -9.86 8.55
C GLY A 12 2.05 -10.16 7.21
N VAL A 13 2.46 -9.51 6.11
CA VAL A 13 2.01 -9.86 4.76
C VAL A 13 3.12 -10.58 4.02
N GLY A 14 2.91 -11.87 3.76
CA GLY A 14 3.84 -12.69 3.00
C GLY A 14 3.60 -12.62 1.48
N PRO A 15 4.52 -13.15 0.66
CA PRO A 15 4.36 -13.21 -0.80
C PRO A 15 3.14 -14.02 -1.24
N SER A 16 2.78 -15.08 -0.52
CA SER A 16 1.57 -15.86 -0.79
C SER A 16 0.30 -15.02 -0.59
N THR A 17 0.25 -14.24 0.49
CA THR A 17 -0.87 -13.33 0.79
C THR A 17 -0.96 -12.21 -0.24
N GLY A 18 0.15 -11.56 -0.58
CA GLY A 18 0.18 -10.51 -1.60
C GLY A 18 -0.30 -11.00 -2.96
N LEU A 19 0.08 -12.22 -3.36
CA LEU A 19 -0.42 -12.86 -4.58
C LEU A 19 -1.91 -13.15 -4.50
N MET A 20 -2.40 -13.67 -3.37
CA MET A 20 -3.84 -13.93 -3.18
C MET A 20 -4.69 -12.66 -3.25
N ILE A 21 -4.20 -11.55 -2.70
CA ILE A 21 -4.88 -10.26 -2.79
C ILE A 21 -4.97 -9.83 -4.26
N LEU A 22 -3.86 -9.84 -4.99
CA LEU A 22 -3.83 -9.47 -6.42
C LEU A 22 -4.62 -10.44 -7.31
N SER A 23 -4.81 -11.68 -6.86
CA SER A 23 -5.64 -12.67 -7.55
C SER A 23 -7.12 -12.55 -7.23
N SER A 24 -7.48 -11.96 -6.09
CA SER A 24 -8.87 -11.81 -5.64
C SER A 24 -9.45 -10.44 -5.97
N LEU A 25 -8.61 -9.40 -6.00
CA LEU A 25 -9.00 -8.01 -6.19
C LEU A 25 -8.07 -7.35 -7.21
N SER A 26 -8.64 -6.45 -8.01
CA SER A 26 -7.87 -5.58 -8.89
C SER A 26 -7.17 -4.47 -8.11
N SER A 27 -6.10 -3.91 -8.68
CA SER A 27 -5.36 -2.79 -8.08
C SER A 27 -6.28 -1.65 -7.64
N SER A 28 -7.29 -1.32 -8.46
CA SER A 28 -8.23 -0.24 -8.17
C SER A 28 -9.17 -0.57 -7.02
N GLU A 29 -9.66 -1.81 -6.93
CA GLU A 29 -10.50 -2.24 -5.80
C GLU A 29 -9.71 -2.27 -4.49
N ILE A 30 -8.43 -2.67 -4.54
CA ILE A 30 -7.54 -2.65 -3.38
C ILE A 30 -7.39 -1.20 -2.89
N GLU A 31 -7.03 -0.27 -3.77
CA GLU A 31 -6.92 1.16 -3.44
C GLU A 31 -8.24 1.71 -2.89
N HIS A 32 -9.36 1.37 -3.50
CA HIS A 32 -10.67 1.84 -3.06
C HIS A 32 -11.04 1.27 -1.67
N ALA A 33 -10.80 -0.03 -1.43
CA ALA A 33 -11.00 -0.65 -0.13
C ALA A 33 -10.12 -0.03 0.95
N ILE A 34 -8.86 0.29 0.63
CA ILE A 34 -7.92 0.98 1.53
C ILE A 34 -8.41 2.39 1.86
N LEU A 35 -8.82 3.17 0.86
CA LEU A 35 -9.30 4.54 1.04
C LEU A 35 -10.61 4.57 1.83
N ALA A 36 -11.55 3.67 1.51
CA ALA A 36 -12.81 3.50 2.21
C ALA A 36 -12.63 2.92 3.63
N GLY A 37 -11.46 2.35 3.95
CA GLY A 37 -11.20 1.71 5.23
C GLY A 37 -11.93 0.37 5.39
N ASP A 38 -12.26 -0.30 4.29
CA ASP A 38 -12.99 -1.56 4.28
C ASP A 38 -12.06 -2.73 4.59
N VAL A 39 -11.92 -3.00 5.89
CA VAL A 39 -11.15 -4.13 6.42
C VAL A 39 -11.77 -5.46 6.01
N ALA A 40 -13.10 -5.55 5.86
CA ALA A 40 -13.78 -6.81 5.58
C ALA A 40 -13.42 -7.35 4.20
N THR A 41 -13.35 -6.46 3.20
CA THR A 41 -12.92 -6.82 1.84
C THR A 41 -11.52 -7.43 1.82
N ILE A 42 -10.57 -6.85 2.58
CA ILE A 42 -9.20 -7.38 2.67
C ILE A 42 -9.16 -8.68 3.51
N GLN A 43 -9.93 -8.75 4.59
CA GLN A 43 -10.00 -9.93 5.46
C GLN A 43 -10.62 -11.16 4.77
N HIS A 44 -11.47 -10.95 3.75
CA HIS A 44 -12.08 -12.05 2.99
C HIS A 44 -11.04 -12.88 2.22
N VAL A 45 -9.84 -12.35 2.00
CA VAL A 45 -8.74 -13.08 1.38
C VAL A 45 -8.21 -14.14 2.34
N LYS A 46 -8.17 -15.39 1.86
CA LYS A 46 -7.71 -16.55 2.64
C LYS A 46 -6.29 -16.29 3.20
N GLY A 47 -6.11 -16.52 4.50
CA GLY A 47 -4.82 -16.31 5.17
C GLY A 47 -4.57 -14.88 5.66
N ILE A 48 -5.55 -13.96 5.54
CA ILE A 48 -5.50 -12.64 6.18
C ILE A 48 -6.36 -12.64 7.44
N GLY A 49 -5.72 -12.47 8.60
CA GLY A 49 -6.42 -12.27 9.87
C GLY A 49 -6.88 -10.83 10.07
N ALA A 50 -7.82 -10.61 11.00
CA ALA A 50 -8.34 -9.27 11.32
C ALA A 50 -7.24 -8.24 11.65
N LYS A 51 -6.23 -8.64 12.44
CA LYS A 51 -5.08 -7.78 12.79
C LYS A 51 -4.27 -7.39 11.55
N THR A 52 -4.00 -8.35 10.66
CA THR A 52 -3.25 -8.10 9.43
C THR A 52 -4.06 -7.23 8.47
N ALA A 53 -5.36 -7.49 8.30
CA ALA A 53 -6.24 -6.70 7.46
C ALA A 53 -6.31 -5.23 7.91
N GLN A 54 -6.49 -4.98 9.22
CA GLN A 54 -6.46 -3.63 9.78
C GLN A 54 -5.12 -2.93 9.52
N ARG A 55 -4.01 -3.66 9.69
CA ARG A 55 -2.67 -3.13 9.46
C ARG A 55 -2.41 -2.81 7.99
N ILE A 56 -2.88 -3.65 7.07
CA ILE A 56 -2.81 -3.42 5.62
C ILE A 56 -3.53 -2.12 5.28
N ILE A 57 -4.77 -1.96 5.74
CA ILE A 57 -5.55 -0.75 5.50
C ILE A 57 -4.80 0.47 6.05
N LEU A 58 -4.31 0.43 7.29
CA LEU A 58 -3.65 1.57 7.92
C LEU A 58 -2.33 1.97 7.21
N GLU A 59 -1.44 1.00 6.98
CA GLU A 59 -0.13 1.26 6.38
C GLU A 59 -0.25 1.63 4.89
N LEU A 60 -1.12 0.95 4.13
CA LEU A 60 -1.33 1.32 2.74
C LEU A 60 -2.11 2.62 2.61
N LYS A 61 -3.02 2.96 3.52
CA LYS A 61 -3.71 4.25 3.47
C LYS A 61 -2.74 5.42 3.62
N ASP A 62 -1.72 5.29 4.46
CA ASP A 62 -0.65 6.31 4.56
C ASP A 62 0.17 6.41 3.25
N LYS A 63 0.50 5.26 2.64
CA LYS A 63 1.30 5.22 1.40
C LYS A 63 0.52 5.64 0.15
N VAL A 64 -0.72 5.17 -0.01
CA VAL A 64 -1.60 5.44 -1.15
C VAL A 64 -2.24 6.83 -1.03
N GLY A 65 -2.59 7.27 0.17
CA GLY A 65 -3.10 8.63 0.42
C GLY A 65 -2.07 9.73 0.13
N LYS A 66 -0.77 9.37 0.15
CA LYS A 66 0.33 10.22 -0.34
C LYS A 66 0.61 10.09 -1.85
N GLY A 67 -0.25 9.39 -2.59
CA GLY A 67 -0.38 9.44 -4.05
C GLY A 67 0.92 9.63 -4.84
N GLY A 68 1.67 8.54 -5.05
CA GLY A 68 2.47 8.41 -6.26
C GLY A 68 3.79 9.20 -6.36
N THR A 69 4.47 9.50 -5.25
CA THR A 69 5.82 10.09 -5.30
C THR A 69 6.87 9.31 -4.51
N ASP A 70 7.01 8.01 -4.77
CA ASP A 70 8.28 7.32 -4.51
C ASP A 70 9.34 7.63 -5.59
N ALA A 71 9.34 8.89 -6.08
CA ALA A 71 10.39 9.45 -6.91
C ALA A 71 11.19 10.56 -6.19
N SER A 72 10.89 10.94 -4.94
CA SER A 72 11.59 12.06 -4.29
C SER A 72 11.62 12.00 -2.76
N ALA A 73 11.96 10.85 -2.17
CA ALA A 73 12.38 10.78 -0.76
C ALA A 73 13.91 10.65 -0.58
N THR A 74 14.69 10.96 -1.61
CA THR A 74 16.05 11.46 -1.40
C THR A 74 15.96 12.98 -1.31
N SER A 75 15.71 13.49 -0.11
CA SER A 75 16.06 14.86 0.24
C SER A 75 17.58 14.99 0.28
N LEU A 76 18.20 14.98 -0.91
CA LEU A 76 19.25 15.94 -1.23
C LEU A 76 18.44 17.21 -1.57
N GLY A 77 18.16 18.13 -0.65
CA GLY A 77 19.20 18.80 0.12
C GLY A 77 20.17 19.38 -0.89
N PHE A 78 20.04 20.65 -1.23
CA PHE A 78 20.81 21.38 -2.25
C PHE A 78 20.35 21.11 -3.70
N LEU A 79 19.60 22.04 -4.29
CA LEU A 79 19.94 22.70 -5.56
C LEU A 79 18.81 23.68 -5.93
N LYS A 80 19.25 24.87 -6.38
CA LYS A 80 18.50 25.95 -7.05
C LYS A 80 17.99 27.10 -6.17
N SER A 81 18.94 27.90 -5.68
CA SER A 81 18.78 29.36 -5.65
C SER A 81 19.61 29.96 -6.78
N SER A 82 18.97 30.27 -7.90
CA SER A 82 19.45 31.26 -8.86
C SER A 82 18.29 32.21 -9.07
N ASN A 83 18.41 33.42 -8.54
CA ASN A 83 17.60 34.54 -8.97
C ASN A 83 18.51 35.75 -9.20
N LYS A 84 18.44 36.21 -10.46
CA LYS A 84 18.88 37.45 -11.10
C LYS A 84 19.68 38.47 -10.30
#